data_AF-A0A1H1R170-F1
#
_entry.id   AF-A0A1H1R170-F1
#
_cell.length_a   1.000
_cell.length_b   1.000
_cell.length_c   1.000
_cell.angle_alpha   90.00
_cell.angle_beta   90.00
_cell.angle_gamma   90.00
#
_symmetry.space_group_name_H-M   'P 1'
#
loop_
_entity.id
_entity.type
_entity.pdbx_description
1 polymer ?
#
loop_
_entity_poly.entity_id
_entity_poly.type
_entity_poly.pdbx_seq_one_letter_code
_entity_poly.pdbx_strand_id
1 'polypeptide(L)'
;MRAPVTSPTARVLLGILALALFVLGLPQAGQAAPAAGQDDGEAASAKSGVVSINVSGFSFEDLDPRTTPNLWVMMKGGQIGTITPRSVHTTSCPVDGWLGLGSGRRAADEPRDQCREPASPLDGWVADWDVYAQVARGDNYDASLGALAEAVPAIRAFGNGAAIAAATPSGHVENWSPVGSDLGADVAESAEDGELTLVDLGNTAADGYSLKHLDAQVGDVLESTGWMSADRPNRLGEGRVPVVFSSISDGAHKGSSMQATMMVEPGEQAGLLTSSSTRQPGLVQVPDLAPTLVALSGAEEMDNAAGAPMTSGSHGSDWKARYQAVLDRQVAVKTQNELSTWFFPVVAVLMVGLLGLAWFMRKNHRELVHSGAYRLGVVFAAMPISTYLVNTVPWERATNPDIAMLGALAGWALLLGCWDCSAPGGGTSSGRCSSYPP
;
A
#
# COMPACT_ATOMS: atom_id res chain seq x y z
N MET A 1 41.00 39.83 27.62
CA MET A 1 39.95 40.37 26.72
C MET A 1 38.65 39.68 27.09
N ARG A 2 37.64 40.42 27.58
CA ARG A 2 36.36 39.88 28.06
C ARG A 2 35.46 39.59 26.86
N ALA A 3 35.04 38.33 26.68
CA ALA A 3 33.99 37.96 25.74
C ALA A 3 32.62 38.38 26.30
N PRO A 4 31.67 38.80 25.45
CA PRO A 4 30.41 39.35 25.91
C PRO A 4 29.49 38.24 26.43
N VAL A 5 28.98 38.43 27.64
CA VAL A 5 27.93 37.59 28.24
C VAL A 5 26.64 37.89 27.50
N THR A 6 26.17 36.95 26.68
CA THR A 6 24.84 37.03 26.09
C THR A 6 23.81 36.91 27.21
N SER A 7 23.03 37.97 27.38
CA SER A 7 22.03 38.11 28.45
C SER A 7 20.99 36.98 28.37
N PRO A 8 20.36 36.60 29.50
CA PRO A 8 19.33 35.55 29.53
C PRO A 8 18.17 35.82 28.57
N THR A 9 17.91 37.10 28.26
CA THR A 9 16.96 37.52 27.23
C THR A 9 17.36 37.07 25.81
N ALA A 10 18.66 37.08 25.47
CA ALA A 10 19.15 36.58 24.19
C ALA A 10 19.04 35.04 24.06
N ARG A 11 19.09 34.32 25.19
CA ARG A 11 18.93 32.85 25.23
C ARG A 11 17.46 32.43 25.14
N VAL A 12 16.55 33.20 25.74
CA VAL A 12 15.12 33.02 25.54
C VAL A 12 14.73 33.37 24.10
N LEU A 13 15.32 34.42 23.52
CA LEU A 13 15.14 34.76 22.10
C LEU A 13 15.70 33.68 21.17
N LEU A 14 16.87 33.07 21.46
CA LEU A 14 17.39 31.95 20.66
C LEU A 14 16.56 30.66 20.83
N GLY A 15 16.03 30.39 22.02
CA GLY A 15 15.14 29.26 22.28
C GLY A 15 13.79 29.43 21.55
N ILE A 16 13.25 30.64 21.53
CA ILE A 16 12.05 30.98 20.74
C ILE A 16 12.37 30.96 19.25
N LEU A 17 13.56 31.38 18.80
CA LEU A 17 13.98 31.30 17.40
C LEU A 17 14.18 29.86 16.94
N ALA A 18 14.72 28.98 17.79
CA ALA A 18 14.88 27.56 17.50
C ALA A 18 13.51 26.83 17.47
N LEU A 19 12.60 27.19 18.38
CA LEU A 19 11.22 26.69 18.36
C LEU A 19 10.44 27.24 17.15
N ALA A 20 10.67 28.50 16.76
CA ALA A 20 10.10 29.11 15.56
C ALA A 20 10.68 28.49 14.28
N LEU A 21 11.97 28.17 14.23
CA LEU A 21 12.59 27.44 13.11
C LEU A 21 12.14 25.97 13.05
N PHE A 22 11.79 25.37 14.19
CA PHE A 22 11.20 24.02 14.25
C PHE A 22 9.72 24.02 13.81
N VAL A 23 8.97 25.09 14.09
CA VAL A 23 7.57 25.27 13.65
C VAL A 23 7.47 25.79 12.21
N LEU A 24 8.44 26.59 11.73
CA LEU A 24 8.51 27.12 10.35
C LEU A 24 9.30 26.21 9.39
N GLY A 25 10.05 25.24 9.90
CA GLY A 25 10.81 24.23 9.14
C GLY A 25 10.08 22.89 9.00
N LEU A 26 8.89 22.75 9.62
CA LEU A 26 7.92 21.76 9.16
C LEU A 26 7.63 22.09 7.69
N PRO A 27 7.67 21.11 6.76
CA PRO A 27 6.95 21.33 5.52
C PRO A 27 5.53 21.71 5.94
N GLN A 28 5.06 22.88 5.53
CA GLN A 28 3.63 23.05 5.46
C GLN A 28 3.17 21.88 4.61
N ALA A 29 2.50 20.90 5.23
CA ALA A 29 1.54 20.11 4.51
C ALA A 29 0.68 21.17 3.86
N GLY A 30 0.91 21.40 2.57
CA GLY A 30 0.10 22.30 1.81
C GLY A 30 -1.30 21.77 2.02
N GLN A 31 -2.08 22.47 2.84
CA GLN A 31 -3.49 22.52 2.62
C GLN A 31 -3.58 23.14 1.23
N ALA A 32 -3.57 22.28 0.21
CA ALA A 32 -4.33 22.58 -0.98
C ALA A 32 -5.74 22.85 -0.44
N ALA A 33 -6.03 24.12 -0.22
CA ALA A 33 -7.40 24.58 -0.16
C ALA A 33 -8.06 23.95 -1.39
N PRO A 34 -9.25 23.33 -1.25
CA PRO A 34 -9.99 22.92 -2.43
C PRO A 34 -10.14 24.18 -3.27
N ALA A 35 -9.48 24.22 -4.43
CA ALA A 35 -9.89 25.14 -5.46
C ALA A 35 -11.30 24.66 -5.82
N ALA A 36 -12.30 25.34 -5.26
CA ALA A 36 -13.64 25.34 -5.82
C ALA A 36 -13.54 26.01 -7.19
N GLY A 37 -12.99 25.27 -8.15
CA GLY A 37 -13.22 25.49 -9.56
C GLY A 37 -14.66 25.05 -9.79
N GLN A 38 -15.56 26.03 -9.71
CA GLN A 38 -16.89 25.94 -10.28
C GLN A 38 -16.69 25.92 -11.81
N ASP A 39 -16.39 24.75 -12.36
CA ASP A 39 -16.71 24.48 -13.75
C ASP A 39 -18.16 23.97 -13.75
N ASP A 40 -19.08 24.92 -13.87
CA ASP A 40 -20.41 24.66 -14.39
C ASP A 40 -20.25 24.27 -15.87
N GLY A 41 -19.89 23.00 -16.07
CA GLY A 41 -19.75 22.34 -17.35
C GLY A 41 -20.61 21.09 -17.35
N GLU A 42 -21.91 21.28 -17.56
CA GLU A 42 -22.87 20.22 -17.81
C GLU A 42 -22.43 19.38 -19.02
N ALA A 43 -21.90 18.19 -18.73
CA ALA A 43 -22.02 17.03 -19.60
C ALA A 43 -22.42 15.87 -18.71
N ALA A 44 -23.69 15.49 -18.77
CA ALA A 44 -24.13 14.19 -18.33
C ALA A 44 -23.28 13.15 -19.07
N SER A 45 -22.20 12.68 -18.43
CA SER A 45 -21.39 11.59 -18.97
C SER A 45 -22.30 10.38 -19.00
N ALA A 46 -22.58 9.88 -20.20
CA ALA A 46 -23.20 8.57 -20.36
C ALA A 46 -22.43 7.59 -19.47
N LYS A 47 -23.15 6.82 -18.64
CA LYS A 47 -22.57 5.85 -17.70
C LYS A 47 -21.67 4.90 -18.48
N SER A 48 -20.38 5.18 -18.55
CA SER A 48 -19.40 4.35 -19.23
C SER A 48 -19.09 3.18 -18.33
N GLY A 49 -19.10 1.95 -18.88
CA GLY A 49 -18.73 0.77 -18.12
C GLY A 49 -17.28 0.84 -17.62
N VAL A 50 -16.93 -0.06 -16.71
CA VAL A 50 -15.60 -0.14 -16.10
C VAL A 50 -15.13 -1.58 -16.18
N VAL A 51 -13.88 -1.82 -16.59
CA VAL A 51 -13.34 -3.17 -16.70
C VAL A 51 -12.25 -3.40 -15.65
N SER A 52 -12.40 -4.45 -14.86
CA SER A 52 -11.41 -4.90 -13.88
C SER A 52 -10.92 -6.31 -14.22
N ILE A 53 -9.69 -6.41 -14.71
CA ILE A 53 -9.00 -7.66 -14.98
C ILE A 53 -8.19 -8.03 -13.75
N ASN A 54 -8.46 -9.19 -13.16
CA ASN A 54 -7.80 -9.62 -11.95
C ASN A 54 -7.18 -11.01 -12.10
N VAL A 55 -6.05 -11.18 -11.43
CA VAL A 55 -5.29 -12.44 -11.35
C VAL A 55 -4.78 -12.64 -9.93
N SER A 56 -4.21 -13.80 -9.65
CA SER A 56 -3.44 -14.06 -8.43
C SER A 56 -1.98 -14.34 -8.75
N GLY A 57 -1.06 -13.88 -7.91
CA GLY A 57 0.36 -14.22 -7.97
C GLY A 57 1.20 -13.48 -9.01
N PHE A 58 0.63 -12.53 -9.77
CA PHE A 58 1.36 -11.76 -10.79
C PHE A 58 2.09 -10.55 -10.18
N SER A 59 3.42 -10.55 -10.29
CA SER A 59 4.29 -9.51 -9.72
C SER A 59 4.89 -8.59 -10.79
N PHE A 60 5.57 -7.52 -10.37
CA PHE A 60 6.25 -6.62 -11.32
C PHE A 60 7.40 -7.30 -12.07
N GLU A 61 7.96 -8.37 -11.50
CA GLU A 61 9.02 -9.18 -12.11
C GLU A 61 8.52 -10.03 -13.29
N ASP A 62 7.20 -10.29 -13.36
CA ASP A 62 6.58 -11.01 -14.48
C ASP A 62 6.41 -10.13 -15.73
N LEU A 63 6.56 -8.81 -15.59
CA LEU A 63 6.51 -7.87 -16.70
C LEU A 63 7.77 -8.01 -17.56
N ASP A 64 7.59 -8.56 -18.76
CA ASP A 64 8.66 -8.71 -19.76
C ASP A 64 8.14 -8.30 -21.15
N PRO A 65 8.89 -7.48 -21.92
CA PRO A 65 8.46 -6.99 -23.23
C PRO A 65 8.28 -8.08 -24.30
N ARG A 66 8.68 -9.33 -24.04
CA ARG A 66 8.52 -10.47 -24.98
C ARG A 66 7.47 -11.47 -24.51
N THR A 67 7.32 -11.63 -23.20
CA THR A 67 6.41 -12.60 -22.58
C THR A 67 5.07 -11.99 -22.27
N THR A 68 5.05 -10.74 -21.82
CA THR A 68 3.84 -9.97 -21.50
C THR A 68 3.83 -8.60 -22.22
N PRO A 69 3.89 -8.56 -23.56
CA PRO A 69 3.98 -7.31 -24.31
C PRO A 69 2.80 -6.34 -24.11
N ASN A 70 1.57 -6.80 -23.93
CA ASN A 70 0.41 -5.93 -23.75
C ASN A 70 0.43 -5.26 -22.37
N LEU A 71 0.68 -6.04 -21.31
CA LEU A 71 0.90 -5.53 -19.95
C LEU A 71 2.14 -4.61 -19.88
N TRP A 72 3.18 -4.89 -20.68
CA TRP A 72 4.34 -4.01 -20.79
C TRP A 72 3.99 -2.65 -21.42
N VAL A 73 3.08 -2.62 -22.41
CA VAL A 73 2.57 -1.37 -22.98
C VAL A 73 1.72 -0.61 -21.96
N MET A 74 0.83 -1.31 -21.25
CA MET A 74 0.01 -0.75 -20.18
C MET A 74 0.87 -0.13 -19.07
N MET A 75 1.91 -0.84 -18.61
CA MET A 75 2.86 -0.33 -17.60
C MET A 75 3.55 0.97 -18.03
N LYS A 76 3.97 1.06 -19.29
CA LYS A 76 4.66 2.27 -19.80
C LYS A 76 3.73 3.47 -19.93
N GLY A 77 2.50 3.25 -20.36
CA GLY A 77 1.58 4.31 -20.77
C GLY A 77 0.50 4.64 -19.74
N GLY A 78 0.25 3.77 -18.76
CA GLY A 78 -0.79 3.91 -17.76
C GLY A 78 -0.26 4.38 -16.41
N GLN A 79 -1.16 4.29 -15.44
CA GLN A 79 -0.92 4.53 -14.03
C GLN A 79 -0.50 3.21 -13.40
N ILE A 80 0.58 3.20 -12.63
CA ILE A 80 1.15 1.95 -12.09
C ILE A 80 1.38 2.05 -10.59
N GLY A 81 1.26 0.93 -9.91
CA GLY A 81 1.58 0.85 -8.49
C GLY A 81 1.81 -0.59 -8.09
N THR A 82 2.55 -0.79 -7.01
CA THR A 82 2.58 -2.09 -6.36
C THR A 82 1.40 -2.24 -5.41
N ILE A 83 0.77 -3.42 -5.42
CA ILE A 83 -0.38 -3.71 -4.58
C ILE A 83 0.00 -4.75 -3.53
N THR A 84 -0.35 -4.50 -2.27
CA THR A 84 -0.19 -5.52 -1.23
C THR A 84 -1.38 -6.49 -1.27
N PRO A 85 -1.12 -7.79 -1.47
CA PRO A 85 -2.18 -8.81 -1.53
C PRO A 85 -2.65 -9.24 -0.14
N ARG A 86 -2.18 -8.58 0.92
CA ARG A 86 -2.37 -9.03 2.29
C ARG A 86 -3.84 -9.01 2.71
N SER A 87 -4.38 -10.18 2.98
CA SER A 87 -5.71 -10.37 3.54
C SER A 87 -5.64 -10.63 5.06
N VAL A 88 -6.56 -11.43 5.61
CA VAL A 88 -6.65 -11.84 7.02
C VAL A 88 -5.37 -12.54 7.48
N HIS A 89 -4.78 -13.35 6.61
CA HIS A 89 -3.58 -14.14 6.89
C HIS A 89 -2.30 -13.48 6.32
N THR A 90 -1.14 -14.06 6.65
CA THR A 90 0.18 -13.56 6.20
C THR A 90 0.44 -13.76 4.71
N THR A 91 -0.23 -14.75 4.10
CA THR A 91 -0.30 -15.02 2.67
C THR A 91 -1.77 -15.04 2.29
N SER A 92 -2.10 -14.70 1.04
CA SER A 92 -3.48 -14.74 0.55
C SER A 92 -3.66 -15.72 -0.61
N CYS A 93 -4.71 -16.51 -0.51
CA CYS A 93 -5.17 -17.38 -1.59
C CYS A 93 -6.06 -16.63 -2.59
N PRO A 94 -6.31 -17.20 -3.79
CA PRO A 94 -7.18 -16.58 -4.78
C PRO A 94 -8.55 -16.17 -4.23
N VAL A 95 -9.22 -17.06 -3.47
CA VAL A 95 -10.52 -16.77 -2.84
C VAL A 95 -10.43 -15.57 -1.88
N ASP A 96 -9.37 -15.45 -1.08
CA ASP A 96 -9.18 -14.32 -0.17
C ASP A 96 -9.09 -12.98 -0.92
N GLY A 97 -8.38 -12.98 -2.06
CA GLY A 97 -8.27 -11.81 -2.93
C GLY A 97 -9.63 -11.37 -3.47
N TRP A 98 -10.42 -12.32 -3.97
CA TRP A 98 -11.76 -12.06 -4.52
C TRP A 98 -12.77 -11.63 -3.45
N LEU A 99 -12.76 -12.25 -2.28
CA LEU A 99 -13.56 -11.81 -1.13
C LEU A 99 -13.16 -10.41 -0.68
N GLY A 100 -11.86 -10.11 -0.71
CA GLY A 100 -11.35 -8.79 -0.36
C GLY A 100 -11.78 -7.70 -1.35
N LEU A 101 -11.72 -8.02 -2.66
CA LEU A 101 -12.22 -7.17 -3.73
C LEU A 101 -13.74 -6.93 -3.60
N GLY A 102 -14.54 -7.99 -3.40
CA GLY A 102 -16.00 -7.87 -3.31
C GLY A 102 -16.52 -7.18 -2.05
N SER A 103 -15.74 -7.17 -0.97
CA SER A 103 -16.11 -6.53 0.30
C SER A 103 -15.52 -5.14 0.52
N GLY A 104 -14.48 -4.77 -0.25
CA GLY A 104 -13.70 -3.55 0.00
C GLY A 104 -12.94 -3.57 1.33
N ARG A 105 -12.75 -4.77 1.91
CA ARG A 105 -12.09 -5.01 3.20
C ARG A 105 -11.25 -6.27 3.12
N ARG A 106 -10.51 -6.61 4.18
CA ARG A 106 -9.84 -7.91 4.23
C ARG A 106 -10.87 -8.99 4.55
N ALA A 107 -10.87 -10.05 3.76
CA ALA A 107 -11.73 -11.21 3.92
C ALA A 107 -10.99 -12.46 3.42
N ALA A 108 -11.27 -13.62 3.99
CA ALA A 108 -10.58 -14.85 3.65
C ALA A 108 -11.53 -16.05 3.67
N ASP A 109 -11.12 -17.12 2.99
CA ASP A 109 -11.67 -18.46 3.21
C ASP A 109 -11.30 -18.99 4.60
N GLU A 110 -11.89 -20.10 5.00
CA GLU A 110 -11.45 -20.85 6.17
C GLU A 110 -9.96 -21.23 6.03
N PRO A 111 -9.19 -21.34 7.14
CA PRO A 111 -7.80 -21.76 7.06
C PRO A 111 -7.66 -23.17 6.48
N ARG A 112 -6.80 -23.33 5.46
CA ARG A 112 -6.52 -24.62 4.80
C ARG A 112 -5.01 -24.82 4.62
N ASP A 113 -4.61 -26.06 4.32
CA ASP A 113 -3.21 -26.37 3.98
C ASP A 113 -2.88 -26.03 2.51
N GLN A 114 -3.91 -25.95 1.66
CA GLN A 114 -3.82 -25.66 0.24
C GLN A 114 -4.90 -24.66 -0.14
N CYS A 115 -4.61 -23.80 -1.12
CA CYS A 115 -5.56 -22.78 -1.54
C CYS A 115 -6.77 -23.47 -2.15
N ARG A 116 -7.97 -23.06 -1.71
CA ARG A 116 -9.18 -23.38 -2.44
C ARG A 116 -9.14 -22.61 -3.76
N GLU A 117 -9.32 -23.34 -4.86
CA GLU A 117 -9.51 -22.71 -6.16
C GLU A 117 -10.97 -22.22 -6.27
N PRO A 118 -11.23 -21.02 -6.81
CA PRO A 118 -12.58 -20.55 -7.07
C PRO A 118 -13.37 -21.54 -7.94
N ALA A 119 -14.49 -22.03 -7.43
CA ALA A 119 -15.36 -22.96 -8.14
C ALA A 119 -16.41 -22.21 -8.97
N SER A 120 -16.89 -22.84 -10.05
CA SER A 120 -17.96 -22.28 -10.86
C SER A 120 -19.27 -22.22 -10.06
N PRO A 121 -20.04 -21.12 -10.16
CA PRO A 121 -21.35 -21.02 -9.53
C PRO A 121 -22.30 -22.14 -9.98
N LEU A 122 -23.14 -22.61 -9.05
CA LEU A 122 -24.18 -23.61 -9.31
C LEU A 122 -25.54 -22.92 -9.31
N ASP A 123 -26.23 -22.90 -10.45
CA ASP A 123 -27.53 -22.22 -10.62
C ASP A 123 -27.51 -20.74 -10.13
N GLY A 124 -26.40 -20.04 -10.40
CA GLY A 124 -26.20 -18.64 -9.98
C GLY A 124 -25.76 -18.48 -8.52
N TRP A 125 -25.42 -19.53 -7.80
CA TRP A 125 -24.94 -19.45 -6.41
C TRP A 125 -23.44 -19.74 -6.32
N VAL A 126 -22.71 -18.85 -5.67
CA VAL A 126 -21.28 -19.06 -5.36
C VAL A 126 -21.13 -20.24 -4.41
N ALA A 127 -20.29 -21.19 -4.79
CA ALA A 127 -19.98 -22.34 -3.95
C ALA A 127 -19.30 -21.90 -2.64
N ASP A 128 -19.65 -22.57 -1.54
CA ASP A 128 -19.09 -22.36 -0.20
C ASP A 128 -19.32 -20.95 0.39
N TRP A 129 -20.28 -20.19 -0.15
CA TRP A 129 -20.56 -18.82 0.34
C TRP A 129 -20.90 -18.77 1.84
N ASP A 130 -21.58 -19.81 2.35
CA ASP A 130 -21.91 -19.94 3.77
C ASP A 130 -20.66 -20.07 4.65
N VAL A 131 -19.63 -20.76 4.15
CA VAL A 131 -18.31 -20.85 4.79
C VAL A 131 -17.66 -19.47 4.81
N TYR A 132 -17.57 -18.79 3.66
CA TYR A 132 -16.96 -17.45 3.58
C TYR A 132 -17.67 -16.46 4.50
N ALA A 133 -19.00 -16.46 4.51
CA ALA A 133 -19.82 -15.60 5.37
C ALA A 133 -19.70 -15.95 6.86
N GLN A 134 -19.43 -17.21 7.21
CA GLN A 134 -19.13 -17.59 8.58
C GLN A 134 -17.76 -17.07 9.02
N VAL A 135 -16.74 -17.21 8.18
CA VAL A 135 -15.37 -16.75 8.47
C VAL A 135 -15.34 -15.22 8.61
N ALA A 136 -15.93 -14.49 7.67
CA ALA A 136 -16.02 -13.03 7.69
C ALA A 136 -16.71 -12.49 8.97
N ARG A 137 -17.74 -13.20 9.48
CA ARG A 137 -18.40 -12.84 10.76
C ARG A 137 -17.57 -13.17 12.00
N GLY A 138 -16.62 -14.09 11.88
CA GLY A 138 -15.78 -14.57 12.98
C GLY A 138 -14.44 -13.85 13.09
N ASP A 139 -14.04 -13.08 12.09
CA ASP A 139 -12.80 -12.32 12.09
C ASP A 139 -12.95 -10.93 12.75
N ASN A 140 -11.88 -10.14 12.76
CA ASN A 140 -11.86 -8.78 13.32
C ASN A 140 -11.75 -7.70 12.23
N TYR A 141 -12.04 -8.07 10.97
CA TYR A 141 -11.97 -7.17 9.83
C TYR A 141 -13.33 -6.64 9.44
N ASP A 142 -14.43 -7.22 9.93
CA ASP A 142 -15.81 -6.75 9.72
C ASP A 142 -16.17 -6.66 8.22
N ALA A 143 -15.78 -7.69 7.45
CA ALA A 143 -16.03 -7.74 6.02
C ALA A 143 -17.52 -7.94 5.70
N SER A 144 -18.11 -6.95 5.03
CA SER A 144 -19.45 -7.07 4.44
C SER A 144 -19.35 -7.76 3.09
N LEU A 145 -19.55 -9.08 3.04
CA LEU A 145 -19.55 -9.81 1.77
C LEU A 145 -20.71 -9.35 0.88
N GLY A 146 -20.42 -9.14 -0.40
CA GLY A 146 -21.36 -8.62 -1.40
C GLY A 146 -21.56 -7.10 -1.39
N ALA A 147 -20.77 -6.36 -0.60
CA ALA A 147 -20.86 -4.89 -0.56
C ALA A 147 -20.60 -4.23 -1.92
N LEU A 148 -19.72 -4.79 -2.77
CA LEU A 148 -19.50 -4.28 -4.12
C LEU A 148 -20.77 -4.40 -4.97
N ALA A 149 -21.47 -5.54 -4.90
CA ALA A 149 -22.72 -5.77 -5.63
C ALA A 149 -23.87 -4.88 -5.15
N GLU A 150 -23.87 -4.46 -3.89
CA GLU A 150 -24.83 -3.46 -3.37
C GLU A 150 -24.48 -2.03 -3.80
N ALA A 151 -23.19 -1.73 -4.00
CA ALA A 151 -22.71 -0.38 -4.29
C ALA A 151 -22.88 0.01 -5.76
N VAL A 152 -22.86 -0.93 -6.71
CA VAL A 152 -22.97 -0.65 -8.15
C VAL A 152 -24.25 -1.24 -8.75
N PRO A 153 -24.82 -0.63 -9.81
CA PRO A 153 -26.12 -1.04 -10.33
C PRO A 153 -26.11 -2.39 -11.05
N ALA A 154 -25.01 -2.75 -11.71
CA ALA A 154 -24.88 -3.98 -12.49
C ALA A 154 -23.41 -4.43 -12.53
N ILE A 155 -23.19 -5.73 -12.33
CA ILE A 155 -21.87 -6.36 -12.45
C ILE A 155 -21.97 -7.53 -13.43
N ARG A 156 -21.07 -7.57 -14.40
CA ARG A 156 -20.83 -8.72 -15.27
C ARG A 156 -19.57 -9.44 -14.83
N ALA A 157 -19.68 -10.73 -14.49
CA ALA A 157 -18.56 -11.52 -13.98
C ALA A 157 -18.13 -12.58 -15.00
N PHE A 158 -16.86 -12.52 -15.42
CA PHE A 158 -16.22 -13.53 -16.25
C PHE A 158 -15.21 -14.34 -15.42
N GLY A 159 -15.43 -15.64 -15.30
CA GLY A 159 -14.58 -16.54 -14.52
C GLY A 159 -15.04 -16.73 -13.07
N ASN A 160 -14.48 -17.74 -12.41
CA ASN A 160 -15.03 -18.25 -11.14
C ASN A 160 -14.77 -17.30 -9.96
N GLY A 161 -13.59 -16.69 -9.89
CA GLY A 161 -13.26 -15.71 -8.88
C GLY A 161 -14.07 -14.42 -9.00
N ALA A 162 -14.30 -13.96 -10.24
CA ALA A 162 -15.15 -12.81 -10.50
C ALA A 162 -16.58 -12.99 -9.95
N ALA A 163 -17.09 -14.23 -9.97
CA ALA A 163 -18.38 -14.56 -9.36
C ALA A 163 -18.40 -14.31 -7.85
N ILE A 164 -17.30 -14.58 -7.14
CA ILE A 164 -17.18 -14.35 -5.69
C ILE A 164 -17.30 -12.86 -5.37
N ALA A 165 -16.62 -11.99 -6.13
CA ALA A 165 -16.68 -10.55 -5.91
C ALA A 165 -18.00 -9.91 -6.39
N ALA A 166 -18.63 -10.48 -7.42
CA ALA A 166 -19.90 -10.01 -7.96
C ALA A 166 -21.13 -10.50 -7.20
N ALA A 167 -20.98 -11.46 -6.28
CA ALA A 167 -22.09 -12.02 -5.54
C ALA A 167 -22.73 -10.98 -4.61
N THR A 168 -24.06 -11.02 -4.54
CA THR A 168 -24.86 -10.31 -3.52
C THR A 168 -24.52 -10.82 -2.12
N PRO A 169 -24.94 -10.15 -1.02
CA PRO A 169 -24.70 -10.64 0.35
C PRO A 169 -25.21 -12.06 0.61
N SER A 170 -26.20 -12.52 -0.17
CA SER A 170 -26.73 -13.87 -0.10
C SER A 170 -25.83 -14.94 -0.75
N GLY A 171 -24.87 -14.54 -1.59
CA GLY A 171 -24.04 -15.44 -2.40
C GLY A 171 -24.57 -15.70 -3.80
N HIS A 172 -25.66 -15.03 -4.19
CA HIS A 172 -26.22 -15.12 -5.53
C HIS A 172 -25.50 -14.16 -6.50
N VAL A 173 -25.18 -14.64 -7.70
CA VAL A 173 -24.61 -13.89 -8.81
C VAL A 173 -25.53 -14.02 -10.03
N GLU A 174 -25.99 -12.88 -10.56
CA GLU A 174 -26.95 -12.87 -11.67
C GLU A 174 -26.27 -13.04 -13.03
N ASN A 175 -25.26 -12.23 -13.32
CA ASN A 175 -24.64 -12.10 -14.64
C ASN A 175 -23.23 -12.70 -14.67
N TRP A 176 -23.15 -14.03 -14.56
CA TRP A 176 -21.88 -14.77 -14.62
C TRP A 176 -21.72 -15.55 -15.93
N SER A 177 -20.47 -15.66 -16.41
CA SER A 177 -20.08 -16.59 -17.48
C SER A 177 -18.64 -17.07 -17.28
N PRO A 178 -18.27 -18.28 -17.74
CA PRO A 178 -16.86 -18.68 -17.76
C PRO A 178 -16.07 -17.80 -18.75
N VAL A 179 -14.75 -17.69 -18.56
CA VAL A 179 -13.89 -17.00 -19.53
C VAL A 179 -13.86 -17.81 -20.84
N GLY A 180 -14.41 -17.21 -21.90
CA GLY A 180 -14.48 -17.79 -23.24
C GLY A 180 -13.35 -17.34 -24.16
N SER A 181 -13.35 -17.86 -25.39
CA SER A 181 -12.43 -17.43 -26.45
C SER A 181 -12.71 -16.03 -26.98
N ASP A 182 -13.95 -15.56 -26.85
CA ASP A 182 -14.42 -14.28 -27.37
C ASP A 182 -14.44 -13.18 -26.28
N LEU A 183 -13.62 -13.34 -25.22
CA LEU A 183 -13.59 -12.48 -24.04
C LEU A 183 -13.57 -10.98 -24.37
N GLY A 184 -12.78 -10.55 -25.36
CA GLY A 184 -12.73 -9.15 -25.76
C GLY A 184 -14.08 -8.61 -26.26
N ALA A 185 -14.81 -9.40 -27.04
CA ALA A 185 -16.14 -9.00 -27.53
C ALA A 185 -17.17 -8.93 -26.39
N ASP A 186 -17.18 -9.95 -25.52
CA ASP A 186 -18.08 -10.00 -24.36
C ASP A 186 -17.84 -8.85 -23.38
N VAL A 187 -16.57 -8.47 -23.18
CA VAL A 187 -16.18 -7.33 -22.33
C VAL A 187 -16.58 -6.01 -22.98
N ALA A 188 -16.41 -5.85 -24.30
CA ALA A 188 -16.84 -4.64 -24.99
C ALA A 188 -18.36 -4.43 -24.93
N GLU A 189 -19.15 -5.50 -25.08
CA GLU A 189 -20.61 -5.46 -24.94
C GLU A 189 -21.02 -4.99 -23.53
N SER A 190 -20.49 -5.65 -22.49
CA SER A 190 -20.75 -5.28 -21.09
C SER A 190 -20.34 -3.83 -20.77
N ALA A 191 -19.21 -3.37 -21.32
CA ALA A 191 -18.75 -2.00 -21.15
C ALA A 191 -19.64 -0.96 -21.86
N GLU A 192 -20.22 -1.31 -23.02
CA GLU A 192 -21.18 -0.48 -23.77
C GLU A 192 -22.54 -0.39 -23.06
N ASP A 193 -22.93 -1.45 -22.35
CA ASP A 193 -24.12 -1.48 -21.50
C ASP A 193 -23.95 -0.70 -20.18
N GLY A 194 -22.74 -0.19 -19.90
CA GLY A 194 -22.44 0.62 -18.72
C GLY A 194 -22.27 -0.20 -17.45
N GLU A 195 -21.96 -1.49 -17.56
CA GLU A 195 -21.79 -2.40 -16.43
C GLU A 195 -20.37 -2.32 -15.84
N LEU A 196 -20.22 -2.71 -14.56
CA LEU A 196 -18.92 -3.06 -14.00
C LEU A 196 -18.56 -4.48 -14.44
N THR A 197 -17.56 -4.62 -15.30
CA THR A 197 -17.08 -5.92 -15.79
C THR A 197 -15.91 -6.41 -14.93
N LEU A 198 -16.08 -7.54 -14.24
CA LEU A 198 -15.01 -8.23 -13.50
C LEU A 198 -14.53 -9.45 -14.29
N VAL A 199 -13.22 -9.57 -14.51
CA VAL A 199 -12.61 -10.66 -15.26
C VAL A 199 -11.60 -11.38 -14.37
N ASP A 200 -11.77 -12.68 -14.19
CA ASP A 200 -10.83 -13.57 -13.51
C ASP A 200 -10.00 -14.35 -14.53
N LEU A 201 -8.73 -13.97 -14.68
CA LEU A 201 -7.78 -14.68 -15.56
C LEU A 201 -6.96 -15.73 -14.79
N GLY A 202 -7.29 -16.00 -13.53
CA GLY A 202 -6.77 -17.13 -12.77
C GLY A 202 -5.50 -16.83 -11.97
N ASN A 203 -4.79 -17.91 -11.63
CA ASN A 203 -3.67 -17.91 -10.68
C ASN A 203 -2.33 -18.19 -11.39
N THR A 204 -1.47 -17.18 -11.49
CA THR A 204 -0.16 -17.29 -12.16
C THR A 204 0.84 -18.12 -11.36
N ALA A 205 0.60 -18.32 -10.06
CA ALA A 205 1.40 -19.20 -9.21
C ALA A 205 1.07 -20.69 -9.43
N ALA A 206 0.01 -21.01 -10.18
CA ALA A 206 -0.36 -22.39 -10.49
C ALA A 206 0.61 -23.03 -11.48
N ASP A 207 0.90 -24.31 -11.27
CA ASP A 207 1.80 -25.07 -12.14
C ASP A 207 1.30 -25.10 -13.59
N GLY A 208 2.16 -24.72 -14.53
CA GLY A 208 1.86 -24.72 -15.96
C GLY A 208 1.06 -23.52 -16.46
N TYR A 209 0.79 -22.52 -15.61
CA TYR A 209 0.15 -21.28 -16.03
C TYR A 209 1.01 -20.54 -17.07
N SER A 210 0.38 -20.00 -18.11
CA SER A 210 1.06 -19.35 -19.24
C SER A 210 0.88 -17.83 -19.21
N LEU A 211 1.93 -17.11 -18.82
CA LEU A 211 1.93 -15.64 -18.84
C LEU A 211 1.69 -15.06 -20.25
N LYS A 212 2.09 -15.79 -21.30
CA LYS A 212 1.79 -15.39 -22.68
C LYS A 212 0.30 -15.46 -23.01
N HIS A 213 -0.40 -16.45 -22.45
CA HIS A 213 -1.83 -16.59 -22.65
C HIS A 213 -2.60 -15.52 -21.87
N LEU A 214 -2.21 -15.28 -20.62
CA LEU A 214 -2.69 -14.16 -19.81
C LEU A 214 -2.56 -12.82 -20.55
N ASP A 215 -1.35 -12.52 -21.04
CA ASP A 215 -1.10 -11.26 -21.73
C ASP A 215 -1.87 -11.14 -23.05
N ALA A 216 -2.10 -12.24 -23.76
CA ALA A 216 -2.95 -12.24 -24.95
C ALA A 216 -4.41 -11.89 -24.61
N GLN A 217 -4.97 -12.49 -23.55
CA GLN A 217 -6.33 -12.18 -23.09
C GLN A 217 -6.46 -10.73 -22.61
N VAL A 218 -5.44 -10.20 -21.92
CA VAL A 218 -5.37 -8.77 -21.58
C VAL A 218 -5.32 -7.91 -22.84
N GLY A 219 -4.55 -8.34 -23.86
CA GLY A 219 -4.51 -7.69 -25.17
C GLY A 219 -5.87 -7.62 -25.86
N ASP A 220 -6.64 -8.70 -25.85
CA ASP A 220 -7.98 -8.77 -26.43
C ASP A 220 -8.94 -7.76 -25.74
N VAL A 221 -8.84 -7.64 -24.41
CA VAL A 221 -9.60 -6.66 -23.64
C VAL A 221 -9.14 -5.22 -23.94
N LEU A 222 -7.82 -4.97 -24.01
CA LEU A 222 -7.31 -3.63 -24.32
C LEU A 222 -7.63 -3.20 -25.76
N GLU A 223 -7.62 -4.12 -26.72
CA GLU A 223 -8.00 -3.83 -28.10
C GLU A 223 -9.50 -3.54 -28.23
N SER A 224 -10.34 -4.40 -27.65
CA SER A 224 -11.80 -4.23 -27.68
C SER A 224 -12.28 -2.96 -26.97
N THR A 225 -11.57 -2.50 -25.94
CA THR A 225 -11.85 -1.23 -25.24
C THR A 225 -11.17 0.00 -25.87
N GLY A 226 -10.42 -0.18 -26.97
CA GLY A 226 -9.79 0.91 -27.72
C GLY A 226 -8.47 1.44 -27.14
N TRP A 227 -7.93 0.78 -26.11
CA TRP A 227 -6.63 1.08 -25.53
C TRP A 227 -5.47 0.56 -26.38
N MET A 228 -5.67 -0.50 -27.17
CA MET A 228 -4.69 -1.02 -28.10
C MET A 228 -5.29 -1.18 -29.50
N SER A 229 -4.42 -1.29 -30.50
CA SER A 229 -4.82 -1.47 -31.90
C SER A 229 -3.68 -2.15 -32.65
N ALA A 230 -4.04 -3.05 -33.58
CA ALA A 230 -3.10 -3.73 -34.47
C ALA A 230 -2.18 -2.77 -35.25
N ASP A 231 -2.62 -1.54 -35.54
CA ASP A 231 -1.82 -0.53 -36.25
C ASP A 231 -0.74 0.11 -35.37
N ARG A 232 -0.94 0.09 -34.04
CA ARG A 232 -0.05 0.72 -33.05
C ARG A 232 0.20 -0.21 -31.85
N PRO A 233 0.79 -1.40 -32.05
CA PRO A 233 0.88 -2.44 -31.03
C PRO A 233 1.79 -2.10 -29.84
N ASN A 234 2.58 -1.02 -29.92
CA ASN A 234 3.56 -0.65 -28.90
C ASN A 234 3.19 0.61 -28.10
N ARG A 235 1.95 1.10 -28.23
CA ARG A 235 1.49 2.33 -27.59
C ARG A 235 0.00 2.25 -27.24
N LEU A 236 -0.36 2.82 -26.10
CA LEU A 236 -1.75 3.00 -25.73
C LEU A 236 -2.45 4.04 -26.63
N GLY A 237 -3.70 3.75 -26.98
CA GLY A 237 -4.67 4.69 -27.52
C GLY A 237 -5.28 5.59 -26.44
N GLU A 238 -6.45 6.13 -26.74
CA GLU A 238 -7.20 7.00 -25.80
C GLU A 238 -8.19 6.19 -24.94
N GLY A 239 -8.53 4.97 -25.36
CA GLY A 239 -9.51 4.13 -24.67
C GLY A 239 -10.94 4.68 -24.76
N ARG A 240 -11.92 3.83 -24.47
CA ARG A 240 -13.33 4.21 -24.34
C ARG A 240 -13.82 4.15 -22.90
N VAL A 241 -13.24 3.25 -22.12
CA VAL A 241 -13.63 2.95 -20.74
C VAL A 241 -12.39 2.76 -19.86
N PRO A 242 -12.49 2.99 -18.54
CA PRO A 242 -11.41 2.66 -17.62
C PRO A 242 -11.14 1.14 -17.60
N VAL A 243 -9.86 0.76 -17.61
CA VAL A 243 -9.40 -0.63 -17.45
C VAL A 243 -8.39 -0.70 -16.30
N VAL A 244 -8.70 -1.52 -15.29
CA VAL A 244 -7.85 -1.79 -14.14
C VAL A 244 -7.35 -3.22 -14.23
N PHE A 245 -6.04 -3.42 -14.25
CA PHE A 245 -5.42 -4.74 -14.11
C PHE A 245 -4.82 -4.87 -12.70
N SER A 246 -5.18 -5.90 -11.95
CA SER A 246 -4.64 -6.11 -10.59
C SER A 246 -4.38 -7.56 -10.25
N SER A 247 -3.24 -7.83 -9.62
CA SER A 247 -2.96 -9.09 -8.96
C SER A 247 -3.39 -9.02 -7.50
N ILE A 248 -4.47 -9.73 -7.16
CA ILE A 248 -5.25 -9.52 -5.93
C ILE A 248 -4.94 -10.50 -4.81
N SER A 249 -4.08 -11.50 -5.04
CA SER A 249 -3.62 -12.41 -4.00
C SER A 249 -2.21 -12.92 -4.28
N ASP A 250 -1.56 -13.54 -3.29
CA ASP A 250 -0.29 -14.25 -3.50
C ASP A 250 -0.46 -15.51 -4.36
N GLY A 251 -1.68 -16.05 -4.46
CA GLY A 251 -1.98 -17.25 -5.25
C GLY A 251 -1.52 -18.57 -4.62
N ALA A 252 -0.79 -18.51 -3.50
CA ALA A 252 -0.25 -19.68 -2.82
C ALA A 252 -0.07 -19.45 -1.31
N HIS A 253 0.12 -20.54 -0.57
CA HIS A 253 0.40 -20.52 0.87
C HIS A 253 1.86 -20.22 1.24
N LYS A 254 2.76 -20.15 0.25
CA LYS A 254 4.21 -20.09 0.49
C LYS A 254 4.79 -18.84 -0.12
N GLY A 255 5.24 -17.94 0.75
CA GLY A 255 5.80 -16.66 0.37
C GLY A 255 4.68 -15.64 0.15
N SER A 256 4.90 -14.44 0.66
CA SER A 256 4.08 -13.28 0.31
C SER A 256 4.98 -12.29 -0.40
N SER A 257 4.50 -11.77 -1.51
CA SER A 257 5.23 -10.78 -2.30
C SER A 257 4.32 -9.62 -2.66
N MET A 258 4.95 -8.48 -2.90
CA MET A 258 4.26 -7.33 -3.45
C MET A 258 3.87 -7.62 -4.90
N GLN A 259 2.60 -7.43 -5.23
CA GLN A 259 2.00 -7.77 -6.52
C GLN A 259 1.93 -6.54 -7.43
N ALA A 260 1.50 -6.72 -8.69
CA ALA A 260 1.35 -5.62 -9.64
C ALA A 260 -0.09 -5.13 -9.80
N THR A 261 -0.26 -3.82 -9.94
CA THR A 261 -1.50 -3.20 -10.42
C THR A 261 -1.21 -2.07 -11.40
N MET A 262 -2.07 -1.95 -12.40
CA MET A 262 -1.98 -0.96 -13.47
C MET A 262 -3.38 -0.50 -13.82
N MET A 263 -3.51 0.77 -14.20
CA MET A 263 -4.79 1.36 -14.59
C MET A 263 -4.61 2.29 -15.78
N VAL A 264 -5.61 2.30 -16.65
CA VAL A 264 -5.75 3.25 -17.75
C VAL A 264 -7.16 3.80 -17.71
N GLU A 265 -7.29 5.12 -17.86
CA GLU A 265 -8.56 5.83 -17.78
C GLU A 265 -8.62 6.89 -18.87
N PRO A 266 -9.72 7.01 -19.64
CA PRO A 266 -9.83 8.00 -20.70
C PRO A 266 -9.61 9.42 -20.18
N GLY A 267 -8.74 10.18 -20.82
CA GLY A 267 -8.41 11.56 -20.44
C GLY A 267 -7.35 11.69 -19.33
N GLU A 268 -7.02 10.61 -18.63
CA GLU A 268 -6.00 10.61 -17.60
C GLU A 268 -4.60 10.34 -18.15
N GLN A 269 -3.60 10.82 -17.41
CA GLN A 269 -2.19 10.67 -17.79
C GLN A 269 -1.53 9.50 -17.05
N ALA A 270 -0.41 9.03 -17.61
CA ALA A 270 0.44 8.07 -16.95
C ALA A 270 0.95 8.61 -15.60
N GLY A 271 0.97 7.77 -14.57
CA GLY A 271 1.24 8.22 -13.20
C GLY A 271 1.61 7.09 -12.24
N LEU A 272 1.83 7.43 -10.98
CA LEU A 272 1.91 6.45 -9.90
C LEU A 272 0.57 6.38 -9.18
N LEU A 273 0.04 5.17 -9.02
CA LEU A 273 -1.15 4.93 -8.23
C LEU A 273 -0.88 5.19 -6.75
N THR A 274 -1.80 5.88 -6.09
CA THR A 274 -1.73 6.20 -4.67
C THR A 274 -3.11 6.04 -4.03
N SER A 275 -3.12 5.64 -2.76
CA SER A 275 -4.33 5.55 -1.94
C SER A 275 -4.12 6.29 -0.63
N SER A 276 -5.18 6.91 -0.11
CA SER A 276 -5.16 7.55 1.22
C SER A 276 -5.10 6.52 2.36
N SER A 277 -5.40 5.24 2.08
CA SER A 277 -5.28 4.12 3.02
C SER A 277 -3.81 3.78 3.31
N THR A 278 -2.94 3.89 2.30
CA THR A 278 -1.49 3.65 2.43
C THR A 278 -0.71 4.94 2.68
N ARG A 279 -1.17 6.07 2.12
CA ARG A 279 -0.49 7.37 2.12
C ARG A 279 0.92 7.32 1.55
N GLN A 280 1.14 6.39 0.61
CA GLN A 280 2.45 6.11 0.01
C GLN A 280 2.28 6.04 -1.51
N PRO A 281 2.86 6.99 -2.27
CA PRO A 281 2.83 6.93 -3.73
C PRO A 281 3.43 5.62 -4.26
N GLY A 282 2.76 5.01 -5.24
CA GLY A 282 3.16 3.75 -5.84
C GLY A 282 2.84 2.52 -4.99
N LEU A 283 2.14 2.66 -3.85
CA LEU A 283 1.72 1.54 -2.99
C LEU A 283 0.22 1.62 -2.70
N VAL A 284 -0.50 0.57 -3.06
CA VAL A 284 -1.94 0.41 -2.80
C VAL A 284 -2.21 -0.97 -2.19
N GLN A 285 -3.45 -1.25 -1.80
CA GLN A 285 -3.88 -2.52 -1.20
C GLN A 285 -5.09 -3.09 -1.95
N VAL A 286 -5.31 -4.40 -1.88
CA VAL A 286 -6.49 -5.04 -2.49
C VAL A 286 -7.83 -4.40 -2.06
N PRO A 287 -8.03 -4.04 -0.77
CA PRO A 287 -9.24 -3.30 -0.36
C PRO A 287 -9.45 -1.93 -1.02
N ASP A 288 -8.43 -1.33 -1.65
CA ASP A 288 -8.56 -0.07 -2.39
C ASP A 288 -9.28 -0.28 -3.74
N LEU A 289 -9.32 -1.50 -4.27
CA LEU A 289 -9.90 -1.79 -5.59
C LEU A 289 -11.41 -1.57 -5.62
N ALA A 290 -12.15 -2.09 -4.63
CA ALA A 290 -13.62 -1.95 -4.57
C ALA A 290 -14.08 -0.48 -4.62
N PRO A 291 -13.61 0.42 -3.72
CA PRO A 291 -14.01 1.83 -3.79
C PRO A 291 -13.49 2.53 -5.06
N THR A 292 -12.40 2.06 -5.66
CA THR A 292 -11.95 2.57 -6.98
C THR A 292 -12.95 2.21 -8.06
N LEU A 293 -13.38 0.95 -8.14
CA LEU A 293 -14.33 0.49 -9.16
C LEU A 293 -15.70 1.14 -9.00
N VAL A 294 -16.15 1.34 -7.76
CA VAL A 294 -17.38 2.09 -7.44
C VAL A 294 -17.27 3.54 -7.92
N ALA A 295 -16.16 4.22 -7.62
CA ALA A 295 -15.93 5.60 -8.05
C ALA A 295 -15.88 5.72 -9.59
N LEU A 296 -15.18 4.80 -10.28
CA LEU A 296 -15.11 4.76 -11.73
C LEU A 296 -16.47 4.46 -12.38
N SER A 297 -17.34 3.70 -11.70
CA SER A 297 -18.69 3.39 -12.17
C SER A 297 -19.66 4.58 -11.95
N GLY A 298 -19.20 5.68 -11.35
CA GLY A 298 -20.04 6.83 -11.00
C GLY A 298 -21.09 6.51 -9.93
N ALA A 299 -20.85 5.49 -9.11
CA ALA A 299 -21.73 5.07 -8.04
C ALA A 299 -21.40 5.80 -6.72
N GLU A 300 -22.31 5.70 -5.73
CA GLU A 300 -22.11 6.29 -4.41
C GLU A 300 -21.03 5.54 -3.62
N GLU A 301 -20.30 6.27 -2.77
CA GLU A 301 -19.21 5.71 -1.96
C GLU A 301 -19.69 4.56 -1.06
N MET A 302 -18.85 3.55 -0.90
CA MET A 302 -19.13 2.40 -0.04
C MET A 302 -19.05 2.78 1.46
N ASP A 303 -20.13 2.57 2.20
CA ASP A 303 -20.22 2.94 3.63
C ASP A 303 -19.20 2.24 4.55
N ASN A 304 -18.77 1.01 4.22
CA ASN A 304 -17.90 0.19 5.07
C ASN A 304 -16.56 -0.18 4.40
N ALA A 305 -16.13 0.51 3.35
CA ALA A 305 -14.82 0.21 2.74
C ALA A 305 -13.67 0.50 3.73
N ALA A 306 -12.69 -0.42 3.79
CA ALA A 306 -11.46 -0.21 4.55
C ALA A 306 -10.35 0.45 3.71
N GLY A 307 -10.40 0.22 2.39
CA GLY A 307 -9.53 0.90 1.43
C GLY A 307 -10.07 2.29 1.05
N ALA A 308 -9.39 2.93 0.12
CA ALA A 308 -9.83 4.19 -0.49
C ALA A 308 -9.64 4.15 -2.00
N PRO A 309 -10.44 4.92 -2.78
CA PRO A 309 -10.26 4.99 -4.23
C PRO A 309 -8.81 5.33 -4.60
N MET A 310 -8.26 4.56 -5.52
CA MET A 310 -6.95 4.82 -6.08
C MET A 310 -7.03 6.08 -6.93
N THR A 311 -6.03 6.93 -6.77
CA THR A 311 -5.83 8.12 -7.59
C THR A 311 -4.45 8.08 -8.20
N SER A 312 -4.21 8.87 -9.25
CA SER A 312 -2.87 9.00 -9.81
C SER A 312 -2.39 10.45 -9.69
N GLY A 313 -1.14 10.61 -9.28
CA GLY A 313 -0.46 11.90 -9.31
C GLY A 313 0.47 12.01 -10.52
N SER A 314 0.78 13.23 -10.96
CA SER A 314 1.74 13.51 -12.04
C SER A 314 3.19 13.23 -11.60
N HIS A 315 3.53 11.95 -11.42
CA HIS A 315 4.88 11.51 -11.10
C HIS A 315 5.75 11.38 -12.35
N GLY A 316 5.98 12.52 -13.04
CA GLY A 316 6.85 12.63 -14.20
C GLY A 316 6.38 11.84 -15.44
N SER A 317 6.69 12.35 -16.64
CA SER A 317 6.25 11.70 -17.88
C SER A 317 7.07 10.45 -18.24
N ASP A 318 8.28 10.26 -17.67
CA ASP A 318 9.14 9.11 -17.98
C ASP A 318 8.71 7.84 -17.23
N TRP A 319 8.34 6.82 -18.01
CA TRP A 319 7.92 5.53 -17.47
C TRP A 319 9.05 4.82 -16.71
N LYS A 320 10.32 5.03 -17.06
CA LYS A 320 11.44 4.39 -16.36
C LYS A 320 11.55 4.86 -14.91
N ALA A 321 11.33 6.15 -14.68
CA ALA A 321 11.34 6.72 -13.34
C ALA A 321 10.18 6.18 -12.49
N ARG A 322 8.98 6.05 -13.08
CA ARG A 322 7.81 5.45 -12.40
C ARG A 322 8.06 3.97 -12.10
N TYR A 323 8.55 3.21 -13.07
CA TYR A 323 8.89 1.81 -12.91
C TYR A 323 9.92 1.61 -11.79
N GLN A 324 11.00 2.41 -11.79
CA GLN A 324 12.01 2.36 -10.73
C GLN A 324 11.44 2.72 -9.36
N ALA A 325 10.54 3.71 -9.28
CA ALA A 325 9.91 4.08 -8.01
C ALA A 325 9.08 2.93 -7.42
N VAL A 326 8.40 2.15 -8.26
CA VAL A 326 7.67 0.95 -7.82
C VAL A 326 8.64 -0.13 -7.33
N LEU A 327 9.74 -0.40 -8.05
CA LEU A 327 10.76 -1.37 -7.62
C LEU A 327 11.41 -0.96 -6.28
N ASP A 328 11.80 0.31 -6.15
CA ASP A 328 12.36 0.87 -4.91
C ASP A 328 11.36 0.66 -3.74
N ARG A 329 10.06 0.80 -4.00
CA ARG A 329 9.00 0.57 -3.01
C ARG A 329 8.90 -0.90 -2.59
N GLN A 330 8.97 -1.84 -3.53
CA GLN A 330 8.96 -3.27 -3.22
C GLN A 330 10.16 -3.66 -2.35
N VAL A 331 11.36 -3.18 -2.68
CA VAL A 331 12.58 -3.40 -1.88
C VAL A 331 12.41 -2.84 -0.47
N ALA A 332 11.87 -1.63 -0.34
CA ALA A 332 11.67 -1.00 0.95
C ALA A 332 10.71 -1.79 1.85
N VAL A 333 9.57 -2.22 1.30
CA VAL A 333 8.57 -3.03 2.05
C VAL A 333 9.16 -4.37 2.47
N LYS A 334 9.83 -5.07 1.55
CA LYS A 334 10.45 -6.37 1.84
C LYS A 334 11.50 -6.27 2.95
N THR A 335 12.43 -5.33 2.82
CA THR A 335 13.50 -5.08 3.80
C THR A 335 12.94 -4.78 5.18
N GLN A 336 11.93 -3.90 5.25
CA GLN A 336 11.28 -3.56 6.51
C GLN A 336 10.57 -4.75 7.15
N ASN A 337 9.89 -5.59 6.36
CA ASN A 337 9.21 -6.78 6.87
C ASN A 337 10.20 -7.82 7.45
N GLU A 338 11.26 -8.13 6.70
CA GLU A 338 12.30 -9.08 7.13
C GLU A 338 12.99 -8.61 8.42
N LEU A 339 13.33 -7.31 8.50
CA LEU A 339 13.99 -6.76 9.67
C LEU A 339 13.05 -6.63 10.88
N SER A 340 11.79 -6.20 10.68
CA SER A 340 10.82 -6.05 11.76
C SER A 340 10.60 -7.34 12.54
N THR A 341 10.71 -8.50 11.88
CA THR A 341 10.52 -9.82 12.48
C THR A 341 11.45 -10.07 13.67
N TRP A 342 12.68 -9.56 13.65
CA TRP A 342 13.67 -9.74 14.74
C TRP A 342 14.06 -8.43 15.42
N PHE A 343 13.98 -7.29 14.72
CA PHE A 343 14.39 -5.98 15.23
C PHE A 343 13.61 -5.61 16.49
N PHE A 344 12.27 -5.68 16.46
CA PHE A 344 11.45 -5.31 17.62
C PHE A 344 11.71 -6.22 18.84
N PRO A 345 11.77 -7.55 18.71
CA PRO A 345 12.19 -8.43 19.81
C PRO A 345 13.56 -8.06 20.38
N VAL A 346 14.57 -7.83 19.53
CA VAL A 346 15.92 -7.47 19.98
C VAL A 346 15.92 -6.13 20.71
N VAL A 347 15.26 -5.11 20.16
CA VAL A 347 15.13 -3.80 20.81
C VAL A 347 14.38 -3.90 22.13
N ALA A 348 13.30 -4.68 22.21
CA ALA A 348 12.56 -4.90 23.44
C ALA A 348 13.42 -5.59 24.51
N VAL A 349 14.18 -6.63 24.15
CA VAL A 349 15.11 -7.32 25.06
C VAL A 349 16.21 -6.38 25.53
N LEU A 350 16.79 -5.58 24.63
CA LEU A 350 17.79 -4.56 24.98
C LEU A 350 17.20 -3.51 25.92
N MET A 351 15.97 -3.04 25.69
CA MET A 351 15.28 -2.10 26.59
C MET A 351 15.08 -2.69 27.98
N VAL A 352 14.58 -3.93 28.09
CA VAL A 352 14.41 -4.61 29.38
C VAL A 352 15.76 -4.81 30.08
N GLY A 353 16.79 -5.19 29.34
CA GLY A 353 18.16 -5.34 29.85
C GLY A 353 18.73 -4.03 30.38
N LEU A 354 18.55 -2.92 29.67
CA LEU A 354 19.00 -1.59 30.09
C LEU A 354 18.23 -1.10 31.32
N LEU A 355 16.92 -1.33 31.39
CA LEU A 355 16.12 -1.00 32.59
C LEU A 355 16.56 -1.84 33.79
N GLY A 356 16.83 -3.14 33.60
CA GLY A 356 17.36 -4.02 34.64
C GLY A 356 18.75 -3.59 35.12
N LEU A 357 19.64 -3.22 34.19
CA LEU A 357 20.97 -2.70 34.50
C LEU A 357 20.89 -1.35 35.24
N ALA A 358 20.02 -0.43 34.80
CA ALA A 358 19.80 0.85 35.45
C ALA A 358 19.26 0.65 36.88
N TRP A 359 18.32 -0.29 37.07
CA TRP A 359 17.81 -0.66 38.39
C TRP A 359 18.90 -1.25 39.29
N PHE A 360 19.70 -2.19 38.77
CA PHE A 360 20.82 -2.80 39.49
C PHE A 360 21.90 -1.77 39.89
N MET A 361 22.31 -0.91 38.94
CA MET A 361 23.28 0.16 39.20
C MET A 361 22.76 1.18 40.20
N ARG A 362 21.47 1.56 40.13
CA ARG A 362 20.84 2.43 41.14
C ARG A 362 20.85 1.80 42.53
N LYS A 363 20.76 0.47 42.62
CA LYS A 363 20.79 -0.27 43.89
C LYS A 363 22.20 -0.40 44.46
N ASN A 364 23.19 -0.74 43.62
CA ASN A 364 24.53 -1.14 44.09
C ASN A 364 25.63 -0.09 43.87
N HIS A 365 25.52 0.79 42.88
CA HIS A 365 26.60 1.66 42.42
C HIS A 365 26.09 3.05 41.95
N ARG A 366 25.47 3.80 42.86
CA ARG A 366 24.80 5.09 42.58
C ARG A 366 25.67 6.13 41.87
N GLU A 367 26.98 6.15 42.11
CA GLU A 367 27.89 7.14 41.54
C GLU A 367 28.21 6.91 40.05
N LEU A 368 28.06 5.67 39.56
CA LEU A 368 28.26 5.32 38.15
C LEU A 368 27.04 5.62 37.26
N VAL A 369 25.89 5.91 37.87
CA VAL A 369 24.61 6.13 37.18
C VAL A 369 24.62 7.40 36.32
N HIS A 370 25.51 8.36 36.59
CA HIS A 370 25.42 9.71 36.03
C HIS A 370 26.21 10.00 34.74
N SER A 371 27.04 9.08 34.22
CA SER A 371 27.89 9.37 33.04
C SER A 371 27.65 8.41 31.86
N GLY A 372 27.95 7.11 32.02
CA GLY A 372 27.88 6.16 30.91
C GLY A 372 26.46 5.68 30.59
N ALA A 373 25.70 5.30 31.62
CA ALA A 373 24.34 4.79 31.47
C ALA A 373 23.36 5.85 30.96
N TYR A 374 23.53 7.12 31.37
CA TYR A 374 22.73 8.24 30.87
C TYR A 374 22.92 8.42 29.36
N ARG A 375 24.17 8.50 28.88
CA ARG A 375 24.47 8.69 27.44
C ARG A 375 23.94 7.55 26.57
N LEU A 376 24.10 6.30 27.02
CA LEU A 376 23.57 5.15 26.30
C LEU A 376 22.03 5.17 26.29
N GLY A 377 21.41 5.55 27.41
CA GLY A 377 19.97 5.75 27.51
C GLY A 377 19.43 6.80 26.54
N VAL A 378 20.13 7.93 26.34
CA VAL A 378 19.72 8.97 25.39
C VAL A 378 19.81 8.47 23.94
N VAL A 379 20.88 7.77 23.55
CA VAL A 379 21.00 7.18 22.21
C VAL A 379 19.87 6.18 21.94
N PHE A 380 19.54 5.33 22.93
CA PHE A 380 18.41 4.41 22.83
C PHE A 380 17.07 5.13 22.78
N ALA A 381 16.88 6.20 23.56
CA ALA A 381 15.66 7.01 23.54
C ALA A 381 15.47 7.75 22.20
N ALA A 382 16.55 7.99 21.45
CA ALA A 382 16.50 8.55 20.11
C ALA A 382 16.11 7.55 19.01
N MET A 383 16.07 6.25 19.29
CA MET A 383 15.78 5.21 18.28
C MET A 383 14.43 5.40 17.57
N PRO A 384 13.29 5.69 18.24
CA PRO A 384 12.02 5.91 17.56
C PRO A 384 12.03 7.10 16.59
N ILE A 385 12.85 8.13 16.87
CA ILE A 385 13.02 9.27 15.95
C ILE A 385 13.91 8.87 14.78
N SER A 386 14.97 8.09 15.04
CA SER A 386 15.87 7.58 14.00
C SER A 386 15.14 6.70 12.97
N THR A 387 14.13 5.92 13.38
CA THR A 387 13.31 5.11 12.46
C THR A 387 12.47 5.95 11.50
N TYR A 388 12.14 7.19 11.85
CA TYR A 388 11.50 8.12 10.93
C TYR A 388 12.54 8.75 9.97
N LEU A 389 13.65 9.21 10.53
CA LEU A 389 14.72 9.89 9.78
C LEU A 389 15.47 8.97 8.80
N VAL A 390 15.44 7.65 9.01
CA VAL A 390 16.07 6.68 8.10
C VAL A 390 15.56 6.85 6.66
N ASN A 391 14.29 7.24 6.48
CA ASN A 391 13.64 7.43 5.17
C ASN A 391 14.09 8.70 4.44
N THR A 392 14.98 9.51 5.02
CA THR A 392 15.60 10.65 4.34
C THR A 392 16.80 10.25 3.48
N VAL A 393 17.29 9.02 3.65
CA VAL A 393 18.41 8.44 2.91
C VAL A 393 17.84 7.40 1.94
N PRO A 394 18.23 7.38 0.66
CA PRO A 394 17.77 6.38 -0.31
C PRO A 394 18.48 5.03 -0.10
N TRP A 395 18.30 4.43 1.08
CA TRP A 395 18.98 3.20 1.50
C TRP A 395 18.53 1.98 0.69
N GLU A 396 17.30 2.01 0.17
CA GLU A 396 16.70 0.96 -0.65
C GLU A 396 17.44 0.73 -1.98
N ARG A 397 18.18 1.74 -2.45
CA ARG A 397 19.00 1.66 -3.67
C ARG A 397 20.41 1.11 -3.44
N ALA A 398 20.78 0.84 -2.19
CA ALA A 398 22.11 0.32 -1.87
C ALA A 398 22.26 -1.15 -2.30
N THR A 399 23.50 -1.59 -2.53
CA THR A 399 23.80 -3.00 -2.84
C THR A 399 23.36 -3.95 -1.72
N ASN A 400 23.42 -3.49 -0.47
CA ASN A 400 22.91 -4.21 0.70
C ASN A 400 21.93 -3.29 1.46
N PRO A 401 20.64 -3.29 1.10
CA PRO A 401 19.62 -2.43 1.72
C PRO A 401 19.53 -2.58 3.23
N ASP A 402 19.64 -3.81 3.75
CA ASP A 402 19.56 -4.09 5.19
C ASP A 402 20.65 -3.36 5.99
N ILE A 403 21.89 -3.46 5.51
CA ILE A 403 23.05 -2.82 6.14
C ILE A 403 22.95 -1.30 6.01
N ALA A 404 22.51 -0.81 4.84
CA ALA A 404 22.33 0.62 4.63
C ALA A 404 21.26 1.20 5.57
N MET A 405 20.12 0.52 5.74
CA MET A 405 19.06 0.96 6.64
C MET A 405 19.49 0.90 8.11
N LEU A 406 20.11 -0.20 8.56
CA LEU A 406 20.61 -0.33 9.94
C LEU A 406 21.71 0.70 10.23
N GLY A 407 22.60 0.95 9.27
CA GLY A 407 23.65 1.96 9.36
C GLY A 407 23.09 3.37 9.45
N ALA A 408 22.09 3.71 8.64
CA ALA A 408 21.41 5.00 8.68
C ALA A 408 20.63 5.20 9.98
N LEU A 409 19.94 4.17 10.48
CA LEU A 409 19.23 4.18 11.76
C LEU A 409 20.22 4.42 12.92
N ALA A 410 21.31 3.66 12.97
CA ALA A 410 22.37 3.84 13.97
C ALA A 410 23.02 5.23 13.88
N GLY A 411 23.27 5.71 12.65
CA GLY A 411 23.81 7.04 12.40
C GLY A 411 22.92 8.15 12.96
N TRP A 412 21.62 8.10 12.68
CA TRP A 412 20.66 9.07 13.21
C TRP A 412 20.52 8.99 14.73
N ALA A 413 20.44 7.79 15.31
CA ALA A 413 20.36 7.63 16.77
C ALA A 413 21.61 8.19 17.48
N LEU A 414 22.80 7.97 16.91
CA LEU A 414 24.06 8.52 17.44
C LEU A 414 24.12 10.04 17.31
N LEU A 415 23.70 10.59 16.16
CA LEU A 415 23.67 12.05 15.95
C LEU A 415 22.75 12.74 16.95
N LEU A 416 21.54 12.19 17.15
CA LEU A 416 20.58 12.72 18.12
C LEU A 416 21.08 12.60 19.57
N GLY A 417 21.68 11.46 19.94
CA GLY A 417 22.23 11.27 21.28
C GLY A 417 23.44 12.14 21.60
N CYS A 418 24.30 12.38 20.61
CA CYS A 418 25.45 13.28 20.74
C CYS A 418 25.04 14.76 20.81
N TRP A 419 23.99 15.17 20.09
CA TRP A 419 23.47 16.53 20.13
C TRP A 419 23.05 16.92 21.56
N ASP A 420 22.29 16.06 22.24
CA ASP A 420 21.85 16.30 23.62
C ASP A 420 23.02 16.34 24.61
N CYS A 421 24.07 15.53 24.38
CA CYS A 421 25.29 15.58 25.20
C CYS A 421 26.12 16.85 25.00
N SER A 422 25.97 17.54 23.87
CA SER A 422 26.70 18.77 23.54
C SER A 422 25.96 20.05 23.96
N ALA A 423 24.70 19.95 24.38
CA ALA A 423 23.97 21.06 25.00
C ALA A 423 24.58 21.35 26.38
N PRO A 424 25.14 22.56 26.63
CA PRO A 424 25.85 22.86 27.86
C PRO A 424 24.87 23.01 29.04
N GLY A 425 24.64 21.92 29.77
CA GLY A 425 23.93 21.90 31.07
C GLY A 425 24.85 22.31 32.21
N GLY A 426 24.40 23.29 33.00
CA GLY A 426 25.12 23.90 34.11
C GLY A 426 25.64 22.92 35.16
N GLY A 427 26.88 23.17 35.58
CA GLY A 427 27.54 22.43 36.63
C GLY A 427 27.02 22.76 38.03
N THR A 428 26.79 21.67 38.78
CA THR A 428 27.15 21.48 40.19
C THR A 428 26.50 22.38 41.26
N SER A 429 25.60 21.78 42.05
CA SER A 429 25.38 22.20 43.45
C SER A 429 25.34 20.98 44.39
N SER A 430 26.52 20.48 44.74
CA SER A 430 26.74 19.75 45.98
C SER A 430 27.54 20.63 46.93
N GLY A 431 26.94 20.97 48.08
CA GLY A 431 27.69 21.38 49.27
C GLY A 431 27.49 22.81 49.77
N ARG A 432 26.47 23.00 50.64
CA ARG A 432 26.56 23.65 51.98
C ARG A 432 25.18 24.08 52.45
N CYS A 433 24.74 23.53 53.58
CA CYS A 433 24.00 24.26 54.60
C CYS A 433 24.19 23.53 55.94
N SER A 434 25.29 23.86 56.61
CA SER A 434 25.42 23.77 58.06
C SER A 434 25.50 25.20 58.59
N SER A 435 24.89 25.39 59.78
CA SER A 435 25.03 26.50 60.74
C SER A 435 24.45 27.89 60.36
N TYR A 436 23.37 28.31 61.05
CA TYR A 436 23.48 29.08 62.30
C TYR A 436 22.16 29.04 63.14
N PRO A 437 22.23 29.04 64.50
CA PRO A 437 21.11 29.10 65.47
C PRO A 437 20.94 30.54 66.03
N PRO A 438 20.12 30.84 67.06
CA PRO A 438 19.11 30.04 67.79
C PRO A 438 17.65 30.32 67.43
#